data_AF-A0A7W6H7K9-F1
#
_entry.id   AF-A0A7W6H7K9-F1
#
_cell.length_a   1.000
_cell.length_b   1.000
_cell.length_c   1.000
_cell.angle_alpha   90.00
_cell.angle_beta   90.00
_cell.angle_gamma   90.00
#
_symmetry.space_group_name_H-M   'P 1'
#
loop_
_entity.id
_entity.type
_entity.pdbx_description
1 polymer ?
#
loop_
_entity_poly.entity_id
_entity_poly.type
_entity_poly.pdbx_seq_one_letter_code
_entity_poly.pdbx_strand_id
1 'polypeptide(L)'
;MVTALRFLVVIPIGFVLACAAAAFALLWPFLDWPPGASQDPFLMVQLVLGFTAQAAQVGSTALVPWGLFMGLSESLGWRSLLLHMGAGLVAGFAAMRLLPGGPVTETSLQTAFAVAGLSFALVYWLVAGRGAGRWRRSRRTAAPPTAPPPPDPVPNAIPSPERSAPCPAAPSIRATPPRRCSSRPSPRPPAARPSRRAFPARGRA
;
A
#
# COMPACT_ATOMS: atom_id res chain seq x y z
N MET A 1 -3.48 -11.53 19.97
CA MET A 1 -2.77 -12.69 19.40
C MET A 1 -2.56 -12.56 17.89
N VAL A 2 -3.58 -12.26 17.08
CA VAL A 2 -3.48 -12.13 15.61
C VAL A 2 -2.41 -11.13 15.13
N THR A 3 -2.17 -10.05 15.87
CA THR A 3 -1.14 -9.05 15.54
C THR A 3 0.28 -9.64 15.64
N ALA A 4 0.59 -10.34 16.73
CA ALA A 4 1.92 -10.92 16.96
C ALA A 4 2.24 -12.01 15.92
N LEU A 5 1.28 -12.86 15.57
CA LEU A 5 1.45 -13.89 14.55
C LEU A 5 1.72 -13.29 13.16
N ARG A 6 1.12 -12.14 12.84
CA ARG A 6 1.46 -11.38 11.63
C ARG A 6 2.89 -10.85 11.65
N PHE A 7 3.33 -10.28 12.77
CA PHE A 7 4.70 -9.78 12.90
C PHE A 7 5.73 -10.91 12.81
N LEU A 8 5.46 -12.05 13.44
CA LEU A 8 6.38 -13.18 13.50
C LEU A 8 6.43 -14.00 12.19
N VAL A 9 5.32 -14.12 11.45
CA VAL A 9 5.23 -15.02 10.30
C VAL A 9 5.15 -14.26 8.98
N VAL A 10 4.26 -13.27 8.86
CA VAL A 10 4.00 -12.61 7.58
C VAL A 10 5.12 -11.66 7.17
N ILE A 11 5.74 -10.98 8.13
CA ILE A 11 6.86 -10.06 7.85
C ILE A 11 8.09 -10.81 7.32
N PRO A 12 8.62 -11.86 7.98
CA PRO A 12 9.77 -12.56 7.44
C PRO A 12 9.46 -13.25 6.11
N ILE A 13 8.28 -13.85 5.95
CA ILE A 13 7.87 -14.43 4.67
C ILE A 13 7.81 -13.36 3.56
N GLY A 14 7.21 -12.21 3.84
CA GLY A 14 7.15 -11.09 2.89
C GLY A 14 8.53 -10.56 2.53
N PHE A 15 9.45 -10.52 3.48
CA PHE A 15 10.85 -10.14 3.26
C PHE A 15 11.58 -11.16 2.37
N VAL A 16 11.46 -12.46 2.65
CA VAL A 16 12.09 -13.52 1.83
C VAL A 16 11.57 -13.47 0.39
N LEU A 17 10.26 -13.32 0.20
CA LEU A 17 9.66 -13.18 -1.13
C LEU A 17 10.14 -11.92 -1.86
N ALA A 18 10.31 -10.81 -1.14
CA ALA A 18 10.85 -9.58 -1.71
C ALA A 18 12.32 -9.75 -2.14
N CYS A 19 13.13 -10.44 -1.34
CA CYS A 19 14.52 -10.78 -1.70
C CYS A 19 14.58 -11.66 -2.96
N ALA A 20 13.72 -12.68 -3.03
CA ALA A 20 13.63 -13.56 -4.20
C ALA A 20 13.22 -12.78 -5.46
N ALA A 21 12.23 -11.88 -5.37
CA ALA A 21 11.79 -11.05 -6.49
C ALA A 21 12.88 -10.07 -6.95
N ALA A 22 13.63 -9.48 -6.03
CA ALA A 22 14.76 -8.61 -6.34
C ALA A 22 15.92 -9.36 -6.99
N ALA A 23 16.28 -10.54 -6.46
CA ALA A 23 17.30 -11.40 -7.06
C ALA A 23 16.89 -11.86 -8.46
N PHE A 24 15.61 -12.20 -8.66
CA PHE A 24 15.07 -12.53 -9.97
C PHE A 24 15.21 -11.34 -10.93
N ALA A 25 14.81 -10.14 -10.51
CA ALA A 25 14.93 -8.93 -11.33
C ALA A 25 16.39 -8.58 -11.69
N LEU A 26 17.36 -8.86 -10.80
CA LEU A 26 18.78 -8.67 -11.07
C LEU A 26 19.35 -9.70 -12.02
N LEU A 27 18.94 -10.97 -11.89
CA LEU A 27 19.51 -12.08 -12.63
C LEU A 27 18.90 -12.24 -14.03
N TRP A 28 17.59 -12.01 -14.14
CA TRP A 28 16.81 -12.25 -15.35
C TRP A 28 17.39 -11.66 -16.64
N PRO A 29 17.83 -10.38 -16.69
CA PRO A 29 18.36 -9.81 -17.94
C PRO A 29 19.68 -10.43 -18.41
N PHE A 30 20.37 -11.18 -17.56
CA PHE A 30 21.67 -11.81 -17.86
C PHE A 30 21.58 -13.33 -17.99
N LEU A 31 20.38 -13.90 -17.91
CA LEU A 31 20.18 -15.33 -17.94
C LEU A 31 20.10 -15.82 -19.39
N ASP A 32 21.23 -16.32 -19.92
CA ASP A 32 21.27 -17.01 -21.21
C ASP A 32 20.89 -18.48 -21.02
N TRP A 33 19.83 -18.93 -21.71
CA TRP A 33 19.30 -20.29 -21.59
C TRP A 33 19.78 -21.17 -22.76
N PRO A 34 20.83 -22.00 -22.59
CA PRO A 34 21.33 -22.82 -23.68
C PRO A 34 20.32 -23.90 -24.11
N PRO A 35 20.32 -24.31 -25.39
CA PRO A 35 19.48 -25.40 -25.86
C PRO A 35 19.73 -26.68 -25.08
N GLY A 36 18.67 -27.30 -24.56
CA GLY A 36 18.79 -28.52 -23.74
C GLY A 36 19.07 -28.29 -22.26
N ALA A 37 19.25 -27.05 -21.80
CA ALA A 37 19.51 -26.74 -20.39
C ALA A 37 18.48 -27.35 -19.42
N SER A 38 17.21 -27.42 -19.82
CA SER A 38 16.14 -28.00 -19.01
C SER A 38 16.22 -29.52 -18.85
N GLN A 39 17.05 -30.20 -19.66
CA GLN A 39 17.26 -31.64 -19.59
C GLN A 39 18.48 -32.01 -18.73
N ASP A 40 19.33 -31.04 -18.38
CA ASP A 40 20.49 -31.25 -17.51
C ASP A 40 20.13 -30.97 -16.04
N PRO A 41 19.95 -32.00 -15.20
CA PRO A 41 19.59 -31.82 -13.80
C PRO A 41 20.70 -31.12 -13.00
N PHE A 42 21.97 -31.26 -13.39
CA PHE A 42 23.08 -30.64 -12.69
C PHE A 42 23.06 -29.11 -12.87
N LEU A 43 22.86 -28.65 -14.10
CA LEU A 43 22.68 -27.23 -14.41
C LEU A 43 21.49 -26.63 -13.67
N MET A 44 20.36 -27.35 -13.59
CA MET A 44 19.18 -26.90 -12.85
C MET A 44 19.48 -26.72 -11.36
N VAL A 45 20.19 -27.67 -10.73
CA VAL A 45 20.61 -27.56 -9.33
C VAL A 45 21.55 -26.38 -9.12
N GLN A 46 22.54 -26.19 -10.00
CA GLN A 46 23.47 -25.07 -9.93
C GLN A 46 22.75 -23.72 -10.06
N LEU A 47 21.77 -23.61 -10.96
CA LEU A 47 20.98 -22.40 -11.14
C LEU A 47 20.13 -22.08 -9.91
N VAL A 48 19.48 -23.08 -9.32
CA VAL A 48 18.70 -22.92 -8.08
C VAL A 48 19.59 -22.48 -6.91
N LEU A 49 20.77 -23.10 -6.75
CA LEU A 49 21.73 -22.74 -5.72
C LEU A 49 22.28 -21.32 -5.92
N GLY A 50 22.63 -20.95 -7.16
CA GLY A 50 23.10 -19.61 -7.50
C GLY A 50 22.04 -18.54 -7.26
N PHE A 51 20.80 -18.79 -7.68
CA PHE A 51 19.66 -17.90 -7.39
C PHE A 51 19.43 -17.74 -5.88
N THR A 52 19.49 -18.84 -5.13
CA THR A 52 19.29 -18.83 -3.67
C THR A 52 20.40 -18.05 -2.96
N ALA A 53 21.66 -18.24 -3.38
CA ALA A 53 22.80 -17.48 -2.87
C ALA A 53 22.65 -15.98 -3.18
N GLN A 54 22.26 -15.63 -4.40
CA GLN A 54 22.00 -14.24 -4.82
C GLN A 54 20.86 -13.62 -3.99
N ALA A 55 19.77 -14.34 -3.77
CA ALA A 55 18.67 -13.88 -2.93
C ALA A 55 19.10 -13.68 -1.46
N ALA A 56 19.93 -14.56 -0.92
CA ALA A 56 20.49 -14.41 0.42
C ALA A 56 21.41 -13.18 0.52
N GLN A 57 22.21 -12.89 -0.50
CA GLN A 57 23.07 -11.70 -0.56
C GLN A 57 22.26 -10.39 -0.64
N VAL A 58 21.19 -10.36 -1.44
CA VAL A 58 20.26 -9.22 -1.46
C VAL A 58 19.59 -9.07 -0.09
N GLY A 59 19.17 -10.18 0.52
CA GLY A 59 18.57 -10.17 1.84
C GLY A 59 19.50 -9.63 2.93
N SER A 60 20.75 -10.10 2.99
CA SER A 60 21.70 -9.68 4.03
C SER A 60 22.02 -8.18 3.97
N THR A 61 22.18 -7.63 2.76
CA THR A 61 22.44 -6.20 2.54
C THR A 61 21.21 -5.33 2.77
N ALA A 62 20.01 -5.81 2.43
CA ALA A 62 18.78 -5.06 2.60
C ALA A 62 18.23 -5.10 4.03
N LEU A 63 18.57 -6.11 4.84
CA LEU A 63 17.92 -6.39 6.13
C LEU A 63 17.93 -5.19 7.08
N VAL A 64 19.10 -4.57 7.28
CA VAL A 64 19.28 -3.45 8.22
C VAL A 64 18.53 -2.18 7.75
N PRO A 65 18.80 -1.63 6.54
CA PRO A 65 18.13 -0.41 6.11
C PRO A 65 16.61 -0.63 5.95
N TRP A 66 16.19 -1.81 5.50
CA TRP A 66 14.78 -2.15 5.37
C TRP A 66 14.07 -2.27 6.73
N GLY A 67 14.69 -2.96 7.68
CA GLY A 67 14.17 -3.10 9.03
C GLY A 67 13.99 -1.74 9.71
N LEU A 68 14.96 -0.84 9.54
CA LEU A 68 14.90 0.54 10.05
C LEU A 68 13.75 1.31 9.41
N PHE A 69 13.64 1.29 8.08
CA PHE A 69 12.54 1.92 7.35
C PHE A 69 11.18 1.40 7.80
N MET A 70 11.06 0.08 8.00
CA MET A 70 9.82 -0.54 8.46
C MET A 70 9.44 -0.11 9.87
N GLY A 71 10.38 -0.16 10.82
CA GLY A 71 10.14 0.32 12.19
C GLY A 71 9.68 1.79 12.19
N LEU A 72 10.31 2.63 11.36
CA LEU A 72 9.93 4.03 11.22
C LEU A 72 8.53 4.19 10.60
N SER A 73 8.22 3.47 9.53
CA SER A 73 6.91 3.55 8.86
C SER A 73 5.76 3.06 9.75
N GLU A 74 5.98 2.03 10.56
CA GLU A 74 4.97 1.52 11.49
C GLU A 74 4.77 2.46 12.68
N SER A 75 5.84 3.05 13.22
CA SER A 75 5.75 4.04 14.31
C SER A 75 5.00 5.31 13.88
N LEU A 76 5.18 5.75 12.62
CA LEU A 76 4.48 6.90 12.03
C LEU A 76 3.09 6.54 11.46
N GLY A 77 2.75 5.25 11.35
CA GLY A 77 1.48 4.78 10.78
C GLY A 77 1.34 5.04 9.27
N TRP A 78 2.46 5.16 8.55
CA TRP A 78 2.51 5.49 7.14
C TRP A 78 2.31 4.26 6.26
N ARG A 79 1.14 4.21 5.60
CA ARG A 79 0.69 3.08 4.76
C ARG A 79 0.69 3.40 3.26
N SER A 80 1.35 4.48 2.86
CA SER A 80 1.38 4.92 1.47
C SER A 80 2.21 3.96 0.61
N LEU A 81 1.58 3.39 -0.42
CA LEU A 81 2.23 2.57 -1.44
C LEU A 81 3.40 3.34 -2.09
N LEU A 82 3.17 4.60 -2.43
CA LEU A 82 4.17 5.46 -3.09
C LEU A 82 5.42 5.65 -2.22
N LEU A 83 5.24 5.73 -0.90
CA LEU A 83 6.36 5.85 0.04
C LEU A 83 7.22 4.58 0.06
N HIS A 84 6.60 3.41 -0.03
CA HIS A 84 7.33 2.14 -0.11
C HIS A 84 8.05 1.99 -1.45
N MET A 85 7.39 2.32 -2.56
CA MET A 85 8.01 2.29 -3.90
C MET A 85 9.17 3.29 -4.00
N GLY A 86 9.00 4.50 -3.46
CA GLY A 86 10.05 5.50 -3.40
C GLY A 86 11.24 5.03 -2.57
N ALA A 87 11.00 4.43 -1.41
CA ALA A 87 12.06 3.84 -0.59
C ALA A 87 12.79 2.70 -1.31
N GLY A 88 12.07 1.82 -2.01
CA GLY A 88 12.67 0.77 -2.83
C GLY A 88 13.53 1.33 -3.96
N LEU A 89 13.06 2.36 -4.65
CA LEU A 89 13.80 3.02 -5.73
C LEU A 89 15.07 3.72 -5.21
N VAL A 90 14.96 4.45 -4.10
CA VAL A 90 16.11 5.10 -3.44
C VAL A 90 17.11 4.05 -2.96
N ALA A 91 16.66 2.93 -2.38
CA ALA A 91 17.52 1.84 -1.97
C ALA A 91 18.26 1.20 -3.16
N GLY A 92 17.55 0.93 -4.26
CA GLY A 92 18.16 0.42 -5.49
C GLY A 92 19.21 1.39 -6.07
N PHE A 93 18.90 2.68 -6.09
CA PHE A 93 19.85 3.72 -6.50
C PHE A 93 21.04 3.85 -5.55
N ALA A 94 20.83 3.74 -4.24
CA ALA A 94 21.91 3.78 -3.26
C ALA A 94 22.82 2.56 -3.44
N ALA A 95 22.25 1.37 -3.64
CA ALA A 95 23.01 0.15 -3.89
C ALA A 95 23.96 0.31 -5.08
N MET A 96 23.49 0.78 -6.25
CA MET A 96 24.35 0.98 -7.43
C MET A 96 25.46 2.05 -7.24
N ARG A 97 25.31 2.96 -6.28
CA ARG A 97 26.30 4.04 -6.01
C ARG A 97 27.33 3.65 -4.96
N LEU A 98 26.97 2.75 -4.05
CA LEU A 98 27.79 2.34 -2.91
C LEU A 98 28.57 1.04 -3.18
N LEU A 99 28.56 0.54 -4.41
CA LEU A 99 29.30 -0.67 -4.78
C LEU A 99 30.82 -0.47 -4.58
N PRO A 100 31.53 -1.43 -3.96
CA PRO A 100 32.98 -1.45 -3.93
C PRO A 100 33.50 -1.62 -5.37
N GLY A 101 34.09 -0.57 -5.93
CA GLY A 101 34.46 -0.49 -7.35
C GLY A 101 33.94 0.76 -8.07
N GLY A 102 33.06 1.52 -7.40
CA GLY A 102 32.54 2.79 -7.92
C GLY A 102 31.14 2.67 -8.53
N PRO A 103 30.58 3.80 -8.99
CA PRO A 103 29.23 3.83 -9.54
C PRO A 103 29.10 2.97 -10.79
N VAL A 104 28.04 2.16 -10.85
CA VAL A 104 27.69 1.41 -12.05
C VAL A 104 27.33 2.39 -13.20
N THR A 105 28.09 2.36 -14.29
CA THR A 105 27.88 3.21 -15.47
C THR A 105 27.09 2.53 -16.57
N GLU A 106 27.03 1.19 -16.57
CA GLU A 106 26.31 0.42 -17.57
C GLU A 106 24.78 0.54 -17.38
N THR A 107 24.08 1.02 -18.41
CA THR A 107 22.63 1.25 -18.38
C THR A 107 21.84 -0.01 -18.02
N SER A 108 22.26 -1.19 -18.52
CA SER A 108 21.62 -2.48 -18.23
C SER A 108 21.59 -2.76 -16.73
N LEU A 109 22.75 -2.63 -16.06
CA LEU A 109 22.87 -2.83 -14.61
C LEU A 109 22.09 -1.75 -13.84
N GLN A 110 22.15 -0.48 -14.25
CA GLN A 110 21.37 0.59 -13.61
C GLN A 110 19.86 0.28 -13.62
N THR A 111 19.33 -0.16 -14.76
CA THR A 111 17.92 -0.55 -14.86
C THR A 111 17.62 -1.77 -14.01
N ALA A 112 18.51 -2.77 -13.96
CA ALA A 112 18.34 -3.96 -13.12
C ALA A 112 18.25 -3.59 -11.63
N PHE A 113 19.13 -2.72 -11.12
CA PHE A 113 19.08 -2.25 -9.72
C PHE A 113 17.80 -1.47 -9.40
N ALA A 114 17.35 -0.60 -10.30
CA ALA A 114 16.10 0.15 -10.13
C ALA A 114 14.88 -0.78 -10.11
N VAL A 115 14.80 -1.72 -11.05
CA VAL A 115 13.70 -2.70 -11.14
C VAL A 115 13.74 -3.66 -9.94
N ALA A 116 14.92 -4.06 -9.48
CA ALA A 116 15.07 -4.89 -8.28
C ALA A 116 14.58 -4.17 -7.02
N GLY A 117 14.98 -2.91 -6.81
CA GLY A 117 14.51 -2.10 -5.68
C GLY A 117 13.00 -1.88 -5.69
N LEU A 118 12.42 -1.61 -6.87
CA LEU A 118 10.96 -1.50 -7.03
C LEU A 118 10.25 -2.83 -6.80
N SER A 119 10.76 -3.95 -7.33
CA SER A 119 10.18 -5.28 -7.17
C SER A 119 10.24 -5.76 -5.72
N PHE A 120 11.31 -5.42 -5.00
CA PHE A 120 11.45 -5.66 -3.58
C PHE A 120 10.35 -4.93 -2.79
N ALA A 121 10.24 -3.60 -2.96
CA ALA A 121 9.26 -2.77 -2.25
C ALA A 121 7.82 -3.14 -2.61
N LEU A 122 7.55 -3.22 -3.92
CA LEU A 122 6.74 -4.24 -4.58
C LEU A 122 6.02 -5.28 -3.71
N VAL A 123 6.68 -6.44 -3.74
CA VAL A 123 6.26 -7.71 -3.14
C VAL A 123 6.13 -7.58 -1.64
N TYR A 124 7.05 -6.88 -0.97
CA TYR A 124 6.93 -6.68 0.47
C TYR A 124 5.63 -5.97 0.83
N TRP A 125 5.32 -4.84 0.17
CA TRP A 125 4.13 -4.07 0.49
C TRP A 125 2.86 -4.90 0.27
N LEU A 126 2.85 -5.72 -0.79
CA LEU A 126 1.75 -6.61 -1.13
C LEU A 126 1.45 -7.64 -0.03
N VAL A 127 2.51 -8.22 0.54
CA VAL A 127 2.43 -9.31 1.54
C VAL A 127 2.27 -8.77 2.97
N ALA A 128 3.10 -7.80 3.36
CA ALA A 128 3.20 -7.32 4.74
C ALA A 128 2.60 -5.90 4.95
N GLY A 129 2.75 -5.01 3.96
CA GLY A 129 2.45 -3.57 4.08
C GLY A 129 0.95 -3.21 4.15
N ARG A 130 0.06 -4.02 3.57
CA ARG A 130 -1.39 -3.71 3.50
C ARG A 130 -2.08 -3.52 4.85
N GLY A 131 -1.55 -4.13 5.91
CA GLY A 131 -2.17 -4.08 7.22
C GLY A 131 -1.47 -3.16 8.23
N ALA A 132 -0.50 -2.35 7.81
CA ALA A 132 0.18 -1.37 8.67
C ALA A 132 -0.83 -0.38 9.28
N GLY A 133 -0.71 -0.11 10.59
CA GLY A 133 -1.60 0.83 11.29
C GLY A 133 -3.06 0.37 11.51
N ARG A 134 -3.45 -0.87 11.19
CA ARG A 134 -4.80 -1.40 11.55
C ARG A 134 -5.02 -1.40 13.07
N TRP A 135 -3.97 -1.64 13.86
CA TRP A 135 -4.07 -1.70 15.32
C TRP A 135 -4.53 -0.38 15.95
N ARG A 136 -4.09 0.76 15.42
CA ARG A 136 -4.49 2.11 15.88
C ARG A 136 -5.97 2.40 15.60
N ARG A 137 -6.51 1.87 14.50
CA ARG A 137 -7.93 2.02 14.15
C ARG A 137 -8.83 1.19 15.07
N SER A 138 -8.47 -0.06 15.38
CA SER A 138 -9.22 -0.87 16.35
C SER A 138 -9.28 -0.23 17.74
N ARG A 139 -8.18 0.38 18.22
CA ARG A 139 -8.21 1.13 19.50
C ARG A 139 -9.07 2.40 19.46
N ARG A 140 -9.21 3.04 18.30
CA ARG A 140 -10.03 4.26 18.17
C ARG A 140 -11.52 3.98 18.06
N THR A 141 -11.89 2.81 17.54
CA THR A 141 -13.29 2.35 17.43
C THR A 141 -13.76 1.64 18.70
N ALA A 142 -12.85 1.16 19.55
CA ALA A 142 -13.12 0.88 20.94
C ALA A 142 -13.31 2.21 21.70
N ALA A 143 -14.36 2.93 21.34
CA ALA A 143 -14.86 4.03 22.14
C ALA A 143 -15.16 3.49 23.56
N PRO A 144 -14.96 4.29 24.62
CA PRO A 144 -15.42 3.92 25.94
C PRO A 144 -16.91 3.54 25.85
N PRO A 145 -17.40 2.58 26.66
CA PRO A 145 -18.83 2.34 26.74
C PRO A 145 -19.50 3.71 26.93
N THR A 146 -20.34 4.09 25.97
CA THR A 146 -21.17 5.29 26.03
C THR A 146 -21.66 5.40 27.46
N ALA A 147 -21.29 6.48 28.15
CA ALA A 147 -21.83 6.79 29.46
C ALA A 147 -23.34 6.57 29.39
N PRO A 148 -23.96 5.96 30.43
CA PRO A 148 -25.39 5.71 30.42
C PRO A 148 -26.11 7.00 30.00
N PRO A 149 -27.14 6.88 29.13
CA PRO A 149 -27.85 8.06 28.65
C PRO A 149 -28.23 8.92 29.86
N PRO A 150 -28.06 10.26 29.79
CA PRO A 150 -28.47 11.13 30.87
C PRO A 150 -29.93 10.81 31.22
N PRO A 151 -30.29 10.70 32.50
CA PRO A 151 -31.67 10.42 32.89
C PRO A 151 -32.57 11.44 32.22
N ASP A 152 -33.63 10.96 31.58
CA ASP A 152 -34.60 11.80 30.88
C ASP A 152 -35.00 12.96 31.82
N PRO A 153 -35.04 14.21 31.33
CA PRO A 153 -35.52 15.32 32.12
C PRO A 153 -36.94 14.96 32.56
N VAL A 154 -37.11 14.71 33.87
CA VAL A 154 -38.41 14.44 34.48
C VAL A 154 -39.33 15.56 34.01
N PRO A 155 -40.41 15.25 33.27
CA PRO A 155 -41.36 16.26 32.82
C PRO A 155 -41.84 17.00 34.06
N ASN A 156 -41.47 18.28 34.17
CA ASN A 156 -41.90 19.15 35.24
C ASN A 156 -43.41 18.98 35.41
N ALA A 157 -43.81 18.71 36.65
CA ALA A 157 -45.19 18.60 37.05
C ALA A 157 -46.01 19.74 36.41
N ILE A 158 -46.98 19.34 35.60
CA ILE A 158 -47.96 20.23 35.01
C ILE A 158 -48.60 21.03 36.15
N PRO A 159 -48.50 22.38 36.17
CA PRO A 159 -49.28 23.19 37.08
C PRO A 159 -50.76 22.97 36.72
N SER A 160 -51.55 22.63 37.73
CA SER A 160 -53.01 22.46 37.64
C SER A 160 -53.68 23.62 36.87
N PRO A 161 -54.74 23.34 36.09
CA PRO A 161 -55.41 24.34 35.28
C PRO A 161 -56.25 25.28 36.16
N GLU A 162 -55.72 26.45 36.47
CA GLU A 162 -56.51 27.55 37.01
C GLU A 162 -57.01 28.45 35.86
N ARG A 163 -58.32 28.34 35.62
CA ARG A 163 -59.26 29.40 35.23
C ARG A 163 -58.83 30.42 34.16
N SER A 164 -59.39 30.21 32.97
CA SER A 164 -60.23 31.17 32.22
C SER A 164 -59.78 32.64 32.12
N ALA A 165 -59.39 33.04 30.91
CA ALA A 165 -59.67 34.38 30.38
C ALA A 165 -59.94 34.32 28.86
N PRO A 166 -60.77 35.22 28.29
CA PRO A 166 -61.22 35.16 26.91
C PRO A 166 -60.17 35.69 25.92
N CYS A 167 -60.23 35.19 24.69
CA CYS A 167 -59.53 35.70 23.51
C CYS A 167 -59.67 37.22 23.33
N PRO A 168 -58.62 37.84 22.76
CA PRO A 168 -58.87 38.70 21.61
C PRO A 168 -57.99 38.36 20.40
N ALA A 169 -58.66 38.49 19.25
CA ALA A 169 -58.26 38.70 17.86
C ALA A 169 -56.78 38.65 17.43
N ALA A 170 -56.59 37.97 16.29
CA ALA A 170 -55.41 37.89 15.43
C ALA A 170 -54.92 39.28 14.91
N PRO A 171 -53.68 39.38 14.36
CA PRO A 171 -53.49 39.00 12.95
C PRO A 171 -52.11 38.39 12.58
N SER A 172 -52.14 37.59 11.51
CA SER A 172 -51.19 37.51 10.37
C SER A 172 -49.71 37.83 10.62
N ILE A 173 -48.80 36.88 10.30
CA ILE A 173 -47.61 37.14 9.44
C ILE A 173 -46.87 35.82 9.09
N ARG A 174 -46.80 35.60 7.77
CA ARG A 174 -45.78 34.94 6.93
C ARG A 174 -45.20 33.56 7.27
N ALA A 175 -45.61 32.65 6.39
CA ALA A 175 -44.88 31.47 5.92
C ALA A 175 -43.38 31.69 5.67
N THR A 176 -42.58 30.70 6.07
CA THR A 176 -41.19 30.51 5.63
C THR A 176 -41.08 29.12 4.96
N PRO A 177 -40.48 29.01 3.75
CA PRO A 177 -40.52 27.78 2.94
C PRO A 177 -39.43 26.75 3.30
N PRO A 178 -39.62 25.46 2.93
CA PRO A 178 -38.59 24.42 3.12
C PRO A 178 -37.45 24.59 2.10
N ARG A 179 -36.20 24.65 2.57
CA ARG A 179 -35.02 24.73 1.70
C ARG A 179 -34.48 23.35 1.30
N ARG A 180 -34.48 23.17 -0.04
CA ARG A 180 -33.46 22.53 -0.90
C ARG A 180 -33.30 21.00 -0.88
N CYS A 181 -33.90 20.40 -1.91
CA CYS A 181 -33.37 19.26 -2.64
C CYS A 181 -31.91 19.52 -3.09
N SER A 182 -30.95 18.74 -2.60
CA SER A 182 -29.61 18.68 -3.20
C SER A 182 -29.58 17.63 -4.31
N SER A 183 -29.41 18.10 -5.54
CA SER A 183 -29.17 17.32 -6.74
C SER A 183 -27.89 16.47 -6.63
N ARG A 184 -28.03 15.15 -6.79
CA ARG A 184 -26.90 14.25 -7.03
C ARG A 184 -26.36 14.48 -8.45
N PRO A 185 -25.05 14.64 -8.66
CA PRO A 185 -24.47 14.68 -10.00
C PRO A 185 -24.41 13.27 -10.61
N SER A 186 -24.80 13.21 -11.88
CA SER A 186 -24.81 12.02 -12.75
C SER A 186 -23.38 11.54 -13.08
N PRO A 187 -23.12 10.21 -13.14
CA PRO A 187 -21.82 9.69 -13.53
C PRO A 187 -21.56 9.86 -15.04
N ARG A 188 -20.40 10.43 -15.39
CA ARG A 188 -19.90 10.54 -16.76
C ARG A 188 -19.57 9.14 -17.34
N PRO A 189 -19.86 8.87 -18.63
CA PRO A 189 -19.43 7.65 -19.30
C PRO A 189 -17.92 7.65 -19.62
N PRO A 190 -17.29 6.47 -19.69
CA PRO A 190 -15.86 6.33 -19.99
C PRO A 190 -15.54 6.64 -21.47
N ALA A 191 -14.50 7.44 -21.68
CA ALA A 191 -13.97 7.82 -22.97
C ALA A 191 -13.35 6.62 -23.72
N ALA A 192 -13.62 6.58 -25.02
CA ALA A 192 -13.18 5.57 -25.98
C ALA A 192 -11.65 5.50 -26.11
N ARG A 193 -11.14 4.27 -26.25
CA ARG A 193 -9.73 3.91 -26.43
C ARG A 193 -9.33 4.13 -27.91
N PRO A 194 -8.26 4.89 -28.23
CA PRO A 194 -7.81 5.03 -29.61
C PRO A 194 -7.03 3.79 -30.10
N SER A 195 -7.19 3.54 -31.40
CA SER A 195 -6.75 2.38 -32.17
C SER A 195 -5.23 2.22 -32.25
N ARG A 196 -4.77 0.96 -32.14
CA ARG A 196 -3.41 0.52 -32.49
C ARG A 196 -3.06 0.93 -33.93
N ARG A 197 -2.03 1.75 -34.11
CA ARG A 197 -1.33 1.89 -35.39
C ARG A 197 -0.24 0.84 -35.48
N ALA A 198 -0.26 0.09 -36.57
CA ALA A 198 0.75 -0.87 -36.98
C ALA A 198 2.05 -0.15 -37.38
N PHE A 199 3.20 -0.72 -36.99
CA PHE A 199 4.52 -0.31 -37.45
C PHE A 199 4.95 -1.22 -38.63
N PRO A 200 5.48 -0.67 -39.74
CA PRO A 200 6.00 -1.47 -40.83
C PRO A 200 7.41 -1.96 -40.54
N ALA A 201 7.67 -3.21 -40.92
CA ALA A 201 8.99 -3.83 -40.92
C ALA A 201 9.92 -3.12 -41.92
N ARG A 202 11.12 -2.72 -41.47
CA ARG A 202 12.18 -2.22 -42.35
C ARG A 202 13.22 -3.33 -42.53
N GLY A 203 13.42 -3.68 -43.81
CA GLY A 203 14.30 -4.73 -44.27
C GLY A 203 15.79 -4.45 -44.05
N ARG A 204 16.55 -5.55 -44.03
CA ARG A 204 18.01 -5.58 -44.12
C ARG A 204 18.39 -5.69 -45.59
N ALA A 205 19.37 -4.88 -45.99
CA ALA A 205 20.31 -5.17 -47.08
C ALA A 205 21.68 -5.32 -46.43
#